data_AF-A0A5J4UIJ2-F1
#
_entry.id   AF-A0A5J4UIJ2-F1
#
_cell.length_a   1.000
_cell.length_b   1.000
_cell.length_c   1.000
_cell.angle_alpha   90.00
_cell.angle_beta   90.00
_cell.angle_gamma   90.00
#
_symmetry.space_group_name_H-M   'P 1'
#
loop_
_entity.id
_entity.type
_entity.pdbx_description
1 polymer ?
#
loop_
_entity_poly.entity_id
_entity_poly.type
_entity_poly.pdbx_seq_one_letter_code
_entity_poly.pdbx_strand_id
1 'polypeptide(L)'
;MLEQIMKKHRAAIKKVHKEEPICHLDDLLKILDQKAQMIDQLTEDILLGCTIVTIIAFSELRLEEVMRATAEKDIDNSWLICTSIFKKPISKVTLTFRQTSTPSTSPQASRAAHAIMNLAGVYKSHTITSIRSSSITKAIDQGVTLYQIKRFSRHKDGPNTVQQFYDKNLNDDLRERLGKL
;
A
#
# COMPACT_ATOMS: atom_id res chain seq x y z
N MET A 1 19.86 -37.70 -2.88
CA MET A 1 18.84 -37.68 -1.79
C MET A 1 19.17 -36.64 -0.71
N LEU A 2 20.43 -36.57 -0.24
CA LEU A 2 20.91 -35.59 0.75
C LEU A 2 20.73 -34.11 0.34
N GLU A 3 20.95 -33.75 -0.93
CA GLU A 3 20.78 -32.36 -1.39
C GLU A 3 19.35 -31.81 -1.26
N GLN A 4 18.33 -32.65 -1.49
CA GLN A 4 16.94 -32.23 -1.33
C GLN A 4 16.58 -32.00 0.14
N ILE A 5 17.18 -32.77 1.05
CA ILE A 5 16.99 -32.66 2.50
C ILE A 5 17.66 -31.38 3.03
N MET A 6 18.86 -31.05 2.54
CA MET A 6 19.55 -29.80 2.90
C MET A 6 18.84 -28.55 2.37
N LYS A 7 18.26 -28.60 1.17
CA LYS A 7 17.38 -27.52 0.66
C LYS A 7 16.15 -27.30 1.54
N LYS A 8 15.55 -28.38 2.08
CA LYS A 8 14.43 -28.29 3.03
C LYS A 8 14.83 -27.67 4.38
N HIS A 9 16.02 -27.99 4.91
CA HIS A 9 16.48 -27.39 6.17
C HIS A 9 16.89 -25.91 6.04
N ARG A 10 17.46 -25.49 4.90
CA ARG A 10 17.71 -24.04 4.64
C ARG A 10 16.42 -23.22 4.56
N ALA A 11 15.30 -23.82 4.13
CA ALA A 11 14.00 -23.15 4.12
C ALA A 11 13.41 -22.93 5.53
N ALA A 12 13.92 -23.65 6.54
CA ALA A 12 13.45 -23.58 7.93
C ALA A 12 14.36 -22.74 8.86
N ILE A 13 15.40 -22.08 8.33
CA ILE A 13 16.05 -21.00 9.05
C ILE A 13 15.09 -19.81 8.95
N LYS A 14 14.23 -19.64 9.96
CA LYS A 14 13.49 -18.39 10.15
C LYS A 14 14.50 -17.26 10.01
N LYS A 15 14.38 -16.43 8.97
CA LYS A 15 15.10 -15.16 8.90
C LYS A 15 14.87 -14.48 10.25
N VAL A 16 15.96 -14.19 10.96
CA VAL A 16 15.91 -13.31 12.13
C VAL A 16 15.33 -12.00 11.60
N HIS A 17 14.08 -11.72 11.96
CA HIS A 17 13.46 -10.44 11.65
C HIS A 17 14.13 -9.45 12.59
N LYS A 18 15.11 -8.72 12.06
CA LYS A 18 15.63 -7.55 12.77
C LYS A 18 14.56 -6.49 12.75
N GLU A 19 14.39 -5.79 13.86
CA GLU A 19 13.57 -4.58 13.89
C GLU A 19 14.17 -3.59 12.89
N GLU A 20 13.36 -3.17 11.93
CA GLU A 20 13.70 -2.09 11.00
C GLU A 20 13.04 -0.82 11.54
N PRO A 21 13.68 0.36 11.41
CA PRO A 21 13.00 1.61 11.68
C PRO A 21 11.74 1.67 10.79
N ILE A 22 10.61 2.03 11.38
CA ILE A 22 9.37 2.24 10.62
C ILE A 22 9.25 3.75 10.46
N CYS A 23 9.13 4.23 9.22
CA CYS A 23 8.79 5.62 8.96
C CYS A 23 7.45 5.96 9.63
N HIS A 24 7.33 7.07 10.34
CA HIS A 24 6.03 7.49 10.84
C HIS A 24 5.14 7.89 9.66
N LEU A 25 3.96 7.28 9.56
CA LEU A 25 3.02 7.60 8.47
C LEU A 25 2.64 9.08 8.49
N ASP A 26 2.63 9.73 9.66
CA ASP A 26 2.33 11.16 9.81
C ASP A 26 3.32 12.07 9.08
N ASP A 27 4.60 11.72 9.04
CA ASP A 27 5.61 12.49 8.31
C ASP A 27 5.35 12.44 6.80
N LEU A 28 4.98 11.25 6.28
CA LEU A 28 4.59 11.08 4.89
C LEU A 28 3.31 11.85 4.56
N LEU A 29 2.29 11.75 5.41
CA LEU A 29 1.02 12.46 5.23
C LEU A 29 1.20 13.98 5.25
N LYS A 30 2.06 14.50 6.12
CA LYS A 30 2.40 15.93 6.18
C LYS A 30 3.03 16.42 4.88
N ILE A 31 3.96 15.65 4.30
CA ILE A 31 4.53 15.97 2.99
C ILE A 31 3.47 15.91 1.90
N LEU A 32 2.60 14.89 1.90
CA LEU A 32 1.52 14.78 0.91
C LEU A 32 0.57 15.98 0.98
N ASP A 33 0.20 16.44 2.19
CA ASP A 33 -0.66 17.61 2.39
C ASP A 33 0.00 18.89 1.88
N GLN A 34 1.28 19.12 2.21
CA GLN A 34 2.05 20.25 1.68
C GLN A 34 2.13 20.24 0.15
N LYS A 35 2.32 19.06 -0.47
CA LYS A 35 2.35 18.93 -1.93
C LYS A 35 0.97 19.12 -2.55
N ALA A 36 -0.10 18.67 -1.89
CA ALA A 36 -1.47 18.88 -2.36
C ALA A 36 -1.83 20.37 -2.46
N GLN A 37 -1.34 21.21 -1.54
CA GLN A 37 -1.55 22.65 -1.57
C GLN A 37 -0.88 23.36 -2.75
N MET A 38 0.12 22.74 -3.37
CA MET A 38 0.87 23.28 -4.51
C MET A 38 0.76 22.37 -5.75
N ILE A 39 -0.37 21.64 -5.88
CA ILE A 39 -0.53 20.56 -6.87
C ILE A 39 -0.27 21.00 -8.32
N ASP A 40 -0.67 22.23 -8.66
CA ASP A 40 -0.52 22.80 -10.02
C ASP A 40 0.94 23.09 -10.39
N GLN A 41 1.85 23.07 -9.41
CA GLN A 41 3.27 23.36 -9.59
C GLN A 41 4.13 22.10 -9.51
N LEU A 42 3.53 20.94 -9.29
CA LEU A 42 4.26 19.68 -9.15
C LEU A 42 4.71 19.15 -10.50
N THR A 43 5.91 18.60 -10.54
CA THR A 43 6.35 17.81 -11.70
C THR A 43 5.56 16.52 -11.76
N GLU A 44 5.44 15.94 -12.96
CA GLU A 44 4.75 14.67 -13.18
C GLU A 44 5.33 13.54 -12.30
N ASP A 45 6.65 13.51 -12.11
CA ASP A 45 7.32 12.54 -11.24
C ASP A 45 6.95 12.70 -9.76
N ILE A 46 6.84 13.93 -9.26
CA ILE A 46 6.40 14.19 -7.88
C ILE A 46 4.93 13.82 -7.71
N LEU A 47 4.09 14.20 -8.68
CA LEU A 47 2.67 13.86 -8.68
C LEU A 47 2.46 12.34 -8.70
N LEU A 48 3.20 11.62 -9.54
CA LEU A 48 3.21 10.16 -9.60
C LEU A 48 3.64 9.56 -8.25
N GLY A 49 4.72 10.07 -7.66
CA GLY A 49 5.21 9.63 -6.36
C GLY A 49 4.18 9.81 -5.25
N CYS A 50 3.56 10.99 -5.18
CA CYS A 50 2.48 11.28 -4.23
C CYS A 50 1.29 10.32 -4.43
N THR A 51 0.91 10.09 -5.68
CA THR A 51 -0.21 9.20 -6.04
C THR A 51 0.05 7.76 -5.59
N ILE A 52 1.24 7.22 -5.87
CA ILE A 52 1.60 5.84 -5.50
C ILE A 52 1.68 5.69 -3.99
N VAL A 53 2.35 6.60 -3.29
CA VAL A 53 2.48 6.55 -1.82
C VAL A 53 1.10 6.59 -1.17
N THR A 54 0.22 7.48 -1.64
CA THR A 54 -1.17 7.60 -1.16
C THR A 54 -1.93 6.30 -1.39
N ILE A 55 -1.93 5.77 -2.62
CA ILE A 55 -2.64 4.52 -2.92
C ILE A 55 -2.12 3.41 -2.01
N ILE A 56 -0.80 3.19 -1.93
CA ILE A 56 -0.23 2.10 -1.12
C ILE A 56 -0.59 2.24 0.35
N ALA A 57 -0.48 3.44 0.93
CA ALA A 57 -0.77 3.70 2.34
C ALA A 57 -2.24 3.42 2.70
N PHE A 58 -3.19 3.84 1.85
CA PHE A 58 -4.62 3.74 2.12
C PHE A 58 -5.31 2.47 1.57
N SER A 59 -4.58 1.67 0.79
CA SER A 59 -5.14 0.46 0.15
C SER A 59 -4.47 -0.85 0.54
N GLU A 60 -3.27 -0.78 1.11
CA GLU A 60 -2.43 -1.96 1.32
C GLU A 60 -2.21 -2.78 0.03
N LEU A 61 -2.25 -2.14 -1.14
CA LEU A 61 -1.85 -2.76 -2.40
C LEU A 61 -0.33 -2.83 -2.51
N ARG A 62 0.17 -3.82 -3.24
CA ARG A 62 1.59 -3.90 -3.63
C ARG A 62 1.84 -2.96 -4.80
N LEU A 63 3.08 -2.49 -4.94
CA LEU A 63 3.45 -1.65 -6.07
C LEU A 63 3.04 -2.27 -7.41
N GLU A 64 3.32 -3.55 -7.66
CA GLU A 64 2.90 -4.25 -8.89
C GLU A 64 1.39 -4.35 -9.11
N GLU A 65 0.60 -4.32 -8.03
CA GLU A 65 -0.86 -4.31 -8.11
C GLU A 65 -1.33 -2.89 -8.47
N VAL A 66 -0.72 -1.85 -7.89
CA VAL A 66 -0.98 -0.43 -8.24
C VAL A 66 -0.63 -0.16 -9.70
N MET A 67 0.54 -0.62 -10.17
CA MET A 67 1.03 -0.35 -11.52
C MET A 67 0.21 -0.98 -12.65
N ARG A 68 -0.53 -2.05 -12.35
CA ARG A 68 -1.42 -2.71 -13.31
C ARG A 68 -2.88 -2.29 -13.12
N ALA A 69 -3.15 -1.43 -12.16
CA ALA A 69 -4.50 -1.01 -11.88
C ALA A 69 -5.03 -0.11 -13.00
N THR A 70 -6.30 -0.28 -13.34
CA THR A 70 -7.04 0.64 -14.20
C THR A 70 -7.88 1.57 -13.34
N ALA A 71 -8.12 2.79 -13.83
CA ALA A 71 -9.02 3.74 -13.18
C ALA A 71 -10.25 3.94 -14.06
N GLU A 72 -11.43 3.75 -13.49
CA GLU A 72 -12.72 3.97 -14.14
C GLU A 72 -13.48 5.06 -13.37
N LYS A 73 -14.06 6.02 -14.09
CA LYS A 73 -14.89 7.05 -13.46
C LYS A 73 -16.25 6.47 -13.11
N ASP A 74 -16.66 6.59 -11.85
CA ASP A 74 -17.98 6.14 -11.38
C ASP A 74 -19.04 7.24 -11.55
N ILE A 75 -20.29 6.86 -11.32
CA ILE A 75 -21.51 7.65 -11.55
C ILE A 75 -21.56 8.90 -10.65
N ASP A 76 -20.91 8.85 -9.48
CA ASP A 76 -20.90 9.89 -8.44
C ASP A 76 -19.67 10.81 -8.50
N ASN A 77 -18.96 10.88 -9.64
CA ASN A 77 -17.65 11.55 -9.77
C ASN A 77 -16.53 10.92 -8.90
N SER A 78 -16.75 9.75 -8.31
CA SER A 78 -15.69 8.96 -7.71
C SER A 78 -14.89 8.20 -8.80
N TRP A 79 -13.73 7.67 -8.44
CA TRP A 79 -12.82 7.01 -9.37
C TRP A 79 -12.45 5.62 -8.85
N LEU A 80 -12.87 4.57 -9.53
CA LEU A 80 -12.65 3.19 -9.15
C LEU A 80 -11.29 2.70 -9.68
N ILE A 81 -10.37 2.41 -8.77
CA ILE A 81 -9.15 1.68 -9.05
C ILE A 81 -9.45 0.19 -9.04
N CYS A 82 -9.39 -0.43 -10.22
CA CYS A 82 -9.56 -1.86 -10.44
C CYS A 82 -8.19 -2.53 -10.61
N THR A 83 -7.87 -3.51 -9.76
CA THR A 83 -6.65 -4.33 -9.93
C THR A 83 -6.88 -5.80 -9.57
N SER A 84 -5.96 -6.66 -10.00
CA SER A 84 -5.95 -8.09 -9.71
C SER A 84 -4.82 -8.45 -8.75
N ILE A 85 -5.13 -9.22 -7.71
CA ILE A 85 -4.14 -9.77 -6.77
C ILE A 85 -3.65 -11.13 -7.29
N PHE A 86 -2.37 -11.21 -7.67
CA PHE A 86 -1.81 -12.38 -8.37
C PHE A 86 -1.26 -13.50 -7.44
N LYS A 87 -1.20 -13.28 -6.12
CA LYS A 87 -0.68 -14.29 -5.16
C LYS A 87 -1.74 -15.26 -4.59
N LYS A 88 -3.01 -15.11 -4.98
CA LYS A 88 -4.19 -15.90 -4.53
C LYS A 88 -5.06 -16.21 -5.77
N PRO A 89 -6.12 -17.04 -5.70
CA PRO A 89 -7.16 -16.99 -6.73
C PRO A 89 -7.57 -15.53 -6.96
N ILE A 90 -7.64 -15.15 -8.24
CA ILE A 90 -7.82 -13.77 -8.70
C ILE A 90 -9.03 -13.17 -7.99
N SER A 91 -8.79 -12.19 -7.12
CA SER A 91 -9.83 -11.41 -6.45
C SER A 91 -9.75 -9.99 -6.98
N LYS A 92 -10.84 -9.50 -7.57
CA LYS A 92 -10.97 -8.11 -8.03
C LYS A 92 -11.13 -7.21 -6.81
N VAL A 93 -10.33 -6.15 -6.76
CA VAL A 93 -10.39 -5.13 -5.71
C VAL A 93 -10.77 -3.80 -6.33
N THR A 94 -11.63 -3.06 -5.65
CA THR A 94 -12.11 -1.73 -6.03
C THR A 94 -11.84 -0.74 -4.89
N LEU A 95 -11.19 0.39 -5.17
CA LEU A 95 -10.79 1.45 -4.21
C LEU A 95 -10.86 2.83 -4.89
N THR A 96 -11.13 3.92 -4.17
CA THR A 96 -11.49 5.21 -4.77
C THR A 96 -10.34 6.25 -4.85
N PHE A 97 -9.70 6.56 -6.00
CA PHE A 97 -8.65 7.62 -6.15
C PHE A 97 -8.42 8.16 -7.61
N ARG A 98 -7.85 9.37 -7.78
CA ARG A 98 -7.69 10.15 -9.06
C ARG A 98 -6.49 9.75 -9.95
N GLN A 99 -6.58 10.07 -11.26
CA GLN A 99 -5.67 9.66 -12.36
C GLN A 99 -4.48 10.62 -12.63
N THR A 100 -3.31 10.07 -12.98
CA THR A 100 -2.19 10.75 -13.68
C THR A 100 -2.18 10.36 -15.16
N SER A 101 -1.83 11.31 -16.04
CA SER A 101 -2.02 11.25 -17.50
C SER A 101 -1.19 10.21 -18.27
N THR A 102 -0.22 9.55 -17.64
CA THR A 102 0.69 8.61 -18.31
C THR A 102 0.74 7.23 -17.63
N PRO A 103 0.79 6.12 -18.40
CA PRO A 103 1.08 4.81 -17.86
C PRO A 103 2.54 4.76 -17.40
N SER A 104 2.78 4.53 -16.12
CA SER A 104 4.12 4.41 -15.56
C SER A 104 4.60 2.96 -15.50
N THR A 105 5.92 2.76 -15.46
CA THR A 105 6.53 1.44 -15.21
C THR A 105 6.83 1.24 -13.72
N SER A 106 6.85 0.00 -13.24
CA SER A 106 7.19 -0.32 -11.83
C SER A 106 8.50 0.33 -11.34
N PRO A 107 9.59 0.37 -12.15
CA PRO A 107 10.81 1.11 -11.77
C PRO A 107 10.62 2.62 -11.65
N GLN A 108 9.88 3.26 -12.58
CA GLN A 108 9.59 4.71 -12.51
C GLN A 108 8.78 5.04 -11.26
N ALA A 109 7.73 4.26 -11.01
CA ALA A 109 6.86 4.39 -9.86
C ALA A 109 7.59 4.19 -8.52
N SER A 110 8.46 3.18 -8.45
CA SER A 110 9.33 2.96 -7.28
C SER A 110 10.22 4.19 -7.02
N ARG A 111 10.89 4.72 -8.05
CA ARG A 111 11.73 5.92 -7.91
C ARG A 111 10.94 7.14 -7.45
N ALA A 112 9.77 7.36 -8.04
CA ALA A 112 8.90 8.47 -7.68
C ALA A 112 8.43 8.39 -6.22
N ALA A 113 7.99 7.21 -5.77
CA ALA A 113 7.61 6.98 -4.37
C ALA A 113 8.81 7.15 -3.42
N HIS A 114 10.00 6.65 -3.78
CA HIS A 114 11.22 6.88 -3.01
C HIS A 114 11.62 8.35 -2.93
N ALA A 115 11.35 9.16 -3.96
CA ALA A 115 11.59 10.60 -3.91
C ALA A 115 10.72 11.28 -2.83
N ILE A 116 9.45 10.89 -2.72
CA ILE A 116 8.55 11.38 -1.65
C ILE A 116 9.01 10.89 -0.27
N MET A 117 9.39 9.63 -0.15
CA MET A 117 9.93 9.09 1.10
C MET A 117 11.18 9.86 1.56
N ASN A 118 12.10 10.18 0.65
CA ASN A 118 13.29 10.98 0.97
C ASN A 118 12.92 12.41 1.41
N LEU A 119 11.90 13.03 0.80
CA LEU A 119 11.40 14.35 1.21
C LEU A 119 10.83 14.32 2.64
N ALA A 120 10.23 13.20 3.04
CA ALA A 120 9.77 12.97 4.41
C ALA A 120 10.89 12.57 5.39
N GLY A 121 12.16 12.65 4.98
CA GLY A 121 13.30 12.29 5.84
C GLY A 121 13.49 10.78 6.05
N VAL A 122 12.80 9.94 5.26
CA VAL A 122 12.90 8.48 5.37
C VAL A 122 14.18 8.02 4.68
N TYR A 123 15.09 7.40 5.43
CA TYR A 123 16.37 6.92 4.91
C TYR A 123 16.21 5.93 3.74
N LYS A 124 17.11 6.01 2.75
CA LYS A 124 17.13 5.21 1.49
C LYS A 124 17.06 3.68 1.66
N SER A 125 17.27 3.13 2.85
CA SER A 125 17.20 1.69 3.14
C SER A 125 15.75 1.17 3.18
N HIS A 126 14.75 2.04 3.35
CA HIS A 126 13.36 1.61 3.49
C HIS A 126 12.74 1.28 2.13
N THR A 127 12.20 0.08 2.00
CA THR A 127 11.50 -0.36 0.78
C THR A 127 10.10 0.25 0.70
N ILE A 128 9.45 0.22 -0.46
CA ILE A 128 8.03 0.60 -0.60
C ILE A 128 7.11 -0.18 0.37
N THR A 129 7.51 -1.39 0.77
CA THR A 129 6.80 -2.19 1.79
C THR A 129 6.77 -1.50 3.16
N SER A 130 7.77 -0.66 3.48
CA SER A 130 7.79 0.09 4.75
C SER A 130 6.59 1.02 4.89
N ILE A 131 6.09 1.63 3.81
CA ILE A 131 4.89 2.48 3.82
C ILE A 131 3.68 1.70 4.36
N ARG A 132 3.59 0.42 3.98
CA ARG A 132 2.54 -0.48 4.46
C ARG A 132 2.72 -0.83 5.95
N SER A 133 3.96 -1.11 6.36
CA SER A 133 4.28 -1.32 7.78
C SER A 133 3.88 -0.11 8.62
N SER A 134 4.19 1.10 8.14
CA SER A 134 3.81 2.37 8.78
C SER A 134 2.29 2.54 8.89
N SER A 135 1.55 2.24 7.81
CA SER A 135 0.09 2.30 7.79
C SER A 135 -0.54 1.33 8.79
N ILE A 136 -0.11 0.07 8.79
CA ILE A 136 -0.60 -0.93 9.75
C ILE A 136 -0.26 -0.54 11.19
N THR A 137 0.95 -0.02 11.44
CA THR A 137 1.36 0.43 12.78
C THR A 137 0.48 1.56 13.28
N LYS A 138 0.26 2.61 12.46
CA LYS A 138 -0.62 3.74 12.81
C LYS A 138 -2.05 3.28 13.09
N ALA A 139 -2.59 2.35 12.29
CA ALA A 139 -3.92 1.81 12.53
C ALA A 139 -4.00 1.07 13.88
N ILE A 140 -2.98 0.30 14.25
CA ILE A 140 -2.90 -0.37 15.56
C ILE A 140 -2.87 0.67 16.70
N ASP A 141 -2.06 1.72 16.57
CA ASP A 141 -1.97 2.80 17.55
C ASP A 141 -3.31 3.54 17.74
N GLN A 142 -4.12 3.61 16.68
CA GLN A 142 -5.49 4.16 16.70
C GLN A 142 -6.55 3.16 17.18
N GLY A 143 -6.13 2.04 17.78
CA GLY A 143 -7.02 1.05 18.38
C GLY A 143 -7.79 0.20 17.36
N VAL A 144 -7.32 0.11 16.11
CA VAL A 144 -7.94 -0.77 15.10
C VAL A 144 -7.68 -2.23 15.48
N THR A 145 -8.72 -3.05 15.42
CA THR A 145 -8.61 -4.46 15.82
C THR A 145 -7.75 -5.26 14.85
N LEU A 146 -7.05 -6.29 15.34
CA LEU A 146 -6.28 -7.21 14.49
C LEU A 146 -7.15 -7.88 13.42
N TYR A 147 -8.45 -8.08 13.68
CA TYR A 147 -9.39 -8.58 12.67
C TYR A 147 -9.57 -7.59 11.52
N GLN A 148 -9.82 -6.31 11.82
CA GLN A 148 -9.88 -5.25 10.81
C GLN A 148 -8.55 -5.10 10.05
N ILE A 149 -7.40 -5.20 10.73
CA ILE A 149 -6.08 -5.17 10.07
C ILE A 149 -5.89 -6.34 9.12
N LYS A 150 -6.17 -7.58 9.55
CA LYS A 150 -6.04 -8.78 8.70
C LYS A 150 -6.95 -8.70 7.47
N ARG A 151 -8.15 -8.14 7.65
CA ARG A 151 -9.11 -7.86 6.59
C ARG A 151 -8.58 -6.83 5.60
N PHE A 152 -8.14 -5.68 6.10
CA PHE A 152 -7.64 -4.54 5.32
C PHE A 152 -6.36 -4.86 4.53
N SER A 153 -5.38 -5.49 5.19
CA SER A 153 -4.11 -5.92 4.58
C SER A 153 -4.22 -7.18 3.71
N ARG A 154 -5.37 -7.86 3.75
CA ARG A 154 -5.69 -9.07 2.98
C ARG A 154 -4.70 -10.22 3.17
N HIS A 155 -4.12 -10.34 4.36
CA HIS A 155 -3.18 -11.43 4.68
C HIS A 155 -3.87 -12.81 4.67
N LYS A 156 -3.07 -13.87 4.50
CA LYS A 156 -3.53 -15.26 4.28
C LYS A 156 -4.39 -15.82 5.42
N ASP A 157 -4.26 -15.26 6.62
CA ASP A 157 -4.89 -15.80 7.83
C ASP A 157 -6.35 -15.37 8.04
N GLY A 158 -6.95 -14.68 7.06
CA GLY A 158 -8.40 -14.50 6.97
C GLY A 158 -9.03 -15.60 6.09
N PRO A 159 -10.19 -16.18 6.45
CA PRO A 159 -10.84 -17.18 5.61
C PRO A 159 -11.14 -16.59 4.22
N ASN A 160 -10.57 -17.17 3.16
CA ASN A 160 -10.70 -16.70 1.78
C ASN A 160 -12.18 -16.56 1.36
N THR A 161 -13.04 -17.44 1.86
CA THR A 161 -14.50 -17.41 1.63
C THR A 161 -15.16 -16.19 2.26
N VAL A 162 -14.74 -15.79 3.46
CA VAL A 162 -15.25 -14.58 4.11
C VAL A 162 -14.82 -13.36 3.29
N GLN A 163 -13.54 -13.30 2.90
CA GLN A 163 -13.00 -12.21 2.09
C GLN A 163 -13.66 -12.07 0.71
N GLN A 164 -14.05 -13.17 0.07
CA GLN A 164 -14.62 -13.15 -1.29
C GLN A 164 -16.15 -12.98 -1.31
N PHE A 165 -16.87 -13.57 -0.36
CA PHE A 165 -18.34 -13.67 -0.43
C PHE A 165 -19.08 -12.86 0.64
N TYR A 166 -18.44 -12.60 1.80
CA TYR A 166 -19.11 -11.98 2.96
C TYR A 166 -18.49 -10.63 3.36
N ASP A 167 -17.28 -10.34 2.90
CA ASP A 167 -16.51 -9.13 3.19
C ASP A 167 -16.83 -8.04 2.16
N LYS A 168 -17.96 -7.34 2.38
CA LYS A 168 -18.40 -6.19 1.56
C LYS A 168 -18.19 -4.83 2.25
N ASN A 169 -17.58 -4.80 3.43
CA ASN A 169 -17.32 -3.52 4.12
C ASN A 169 -16.13 -2.85 3.44
N LEU A 170 -16.33 -1.61 3.02
CA LEU A 170 -15.35 -0.84 2.28
C LEU A 170 -14.13 -0.46 3.12
N ASN A 171 -14.12 -0.70 4.43
CA ASN A 171 -13.06 -0.31 5.39
C ASN A 171 -12.93 1.21 5.56
N ASP A 172 -14.04 1.94 5.39
CA ASP A 172 -14.03 3.41 5.40
C ASP A 172 -13.65 3.98 6.77
N ASP A 173 -14.14 3.41 7.88
CA ASP A 173 -13.73 3.78 9.25
C ASP A 173 -12.22 3.66 9.45
N LEU A 174 -11.58 2.61 8.92
CA LEU A 174 -10.14 2.44 9.04
C LEU A 174 -9.38 3.50 8.21
N ARG A 175 -9.83 3.78 6.99
CA ARG A 175 -9.23 4.85 6.16
C ARG A 175 -9.40 6.22 6.77
N GLU A 176 -10.57 6.49 7.34
CA GLU A 176 -10.86 7.74 8.05
C GLU A 176 -9.92 7.90 9.25
N ARG A 177 -9.72 6.85 10.04
CA ARG A 177 -8.76 6.85 11.16
C ARG A 177 -7.34 7.13 10.67
N LEU A 178 -6.87 6.42 9.63
CA LEU A 178 -5.52 6.64 9.07
C LEU A 178 -5.30 8.07 8.58
N GLY A 179 -6.35 8.69 8.00
CA GLY A 179 -6.34 10.05 7.48
C GLY A 179 -6.42 11.15 8.55
N LYS A 180 -6.70 10.80 9.82
CA LYS A 180 -6.65 11.75 10.93
C LYS A 180 -5.18 12.03 11.27
N LEU A 181 -4.76 13.27 11.04
CA LEU A 181 -3.53 13.88 11.56
C LEU A 181 -3.82 14.54 12.90
#